data_AF-A0A969V3V5-F1
#
_entry.id   AF-A0A969V3V5-F1
#
_cell.length_a   1.000
_cell.length_b   1.000
_cell.length_c   1.000
_cell.angle_alpha   90.00
_cell.angle_beta   90.00
_cell.angle_gamma   90.00
#
_symmetry.space_group_name_H-M   'P 1'
#
loop_
_entity.id
_entity.type
_entity.pdbx_description
1 polymer ?
#
loop_
_entity_poly.entity_id
_entity_poly.type
_entity_poly.pdbx_seq_one_letter_code
_entity_poly.pdbx_strand_id
1 'polypeptide(L)'
;MSNLKSKLKQLNSKFKEAKEEFGDSSGSGYVDVPAGVYLVDNITAELKESKSSGNLMVSVSAKVTEGEYKGQRIWDNKQLETDRGPEFLLKWLNFMGLHIDSLDELEEALSEISKNTSCVAKVQVKTDGEYTNVYWNQIIDAGETSEEEDDDEDDEDDISKMNRRELKKYIADKNIDFKITKKTTDDELRAAIEDASEDEEEDDDEEEDTSKSKAKSKSKSKDDDEDEDEDDEEEEDEEEDTSKNALLQKDTVKKPSDSDKVLLKDLKDICDAFGIEYDKKCTLEDLVSSIDDMTFVKKDLEKSEIKTLEAAGLGKNIKK
;
A
#
# COMPACT_ATOMS: atom_id res chain seq x y z
N MET A 1 55.73 -22.19 6.13
CA MET A 1 55.19 -20.83 5.85
C MET A 1 55.56 -20.26 4.46
N SER A 2 56.72 -20.57 3.86
CA SER A 2 57.15 -19.89 2.60
C SER A 2 56.21 -20.06 1.39
N ASN A 3 55.51 -21.20 1.29
CA ASN A 3 54.71 -21.55 0.12
C ASN A 3 53.31 -20.88 0.05
N LEU A 4 52.88 -20.18 1.12
CA LEU A 4 51.62 -19.43 1.12
C LEU A 4 51.82 -18.04 0.49
N LYS A 5 52.94 -17.37 0.82
CA LYS A 5 53.28 -16.05 0.29
C LYS A 5 53.55 -16.08 -1.23
N SER A 6 54.12 -17.17 -1.76
CA SER A 6 54.28 -17.36 -3.20
C SER A 6 52.93 -17.49 -3.92
N LYS A 7 52.02 -18.32 -3.40
CA LYS A 7 50.64 -18.46 -3.93
C LYS A 7 49.86 -17.15 -3.85
N LEU A 8 49.89 -16.44 -2.73
CA LEU A 8 49.26 -15.13 -2.58
C LEU A 8 49.83 -14.09 -3.56
N LYS A 9 51.14 -14.10 -3.81
CA LYS A 9 51.76 -13.20 -4.80
C LYS A 9 51.34 -13.52 -6.24
N GLN A 10 51.16 -14.80 -6.58
CA GLN A 10 50.62 -15.21 -7.88
C GLN A 10 49.13 -14.86 -8.03
N LEU A 11 48.34 -15.04 -6.97
CA LEU A 11 46.94 -14.62 -6.93
C LEU A 11 46.80 -13.09 -7.03
N ASN A 12 47.66 -12.31 -6.38
CA ASN A 12 47.65 -10.85 -6.52
C ASN A 12 47.93 -10.37 -7.96
N SER A 13 48.72 -11.10 -8.76
CA SER A 13 48.89 -10.76 -10.19
C SER A 13 47.57 -10.94 -10.92
N LYS A 14 46.95 -12.13 -10.78
CA LYS A 14 45.65 -12.43 -11.40
C LYS A 14 44.51 -11.53 -10.90
N PHE A 15 44.54 -11.13 -9.63
CA PHE A 15 43.56 -10.21 -9.05
C PHE A 15 43.77 -8.78 -9.56
N LYS A 16 45.02 -8.37 -9.82
CA LYS A 16 45.32 -7.08 -10.45
C LYS A 16 44.98 -7.07 -11.93
N GLU A 17 45.28 -8.16 -12.65
CA GLU A 17 44.87 -8.38 -14.05
C GLU A 17 43.33 -8.36 -14.16
N ALA A 18 42.62 -9.10 -13.30
CA ALA A 18 41.16 -9.04 -13.23
C ALA A 18 40.66 -7.63 -12.86
N LYS A 19 41.31 -6.91 -11.94
CA LYS A 19 40.94 -5.52 -11.63
C LYS A 19 41.20 -4.56 -12.80
N GLU A 20 42.21 -4.79 -13.63
CA GLU A 20 42.47 -3.99 -14.84
C GLU A 20 41.54 -4.38 -16.00
N GLU A 21 41.12 -5.65 -16.10
CA GLU A 21 40.17 -6.16 -17.10
C GLU A 21 38.71 -5.76 -16.80
N PHE A 22 38.32 -5.70 -15.52
CA PHE A 22 37.06 -5.09 -15.06
C PHE A 22 37.14 -3.55 -14.98
N GLY A 23 38.36 -3.00 -14.83
CA GLY A 23 38.66 -1.58 -14.68
C GLY A 23 38.18 -0.96 -13.35
N ASP A 24 38.53 0.31 -13.10
CA ASP A 24 37.77 1.18 -12.17
C ASP A 24 36.45 1.65 -12.83
N SER A 25 35.86 0.79 -13.67
CA SER A 25 34.56 0.98 -14.32
C SER A 25 33.48 0.88 -13.26
N SER A 26 33.14 2.01 -12.66
CA SER A 26 31.87 2.23 -11.95
C SER A 26 30.68 2.24 -12.93
N GLY A 27 30.63 1.28 -13.85
CA GLY A 27 29.77 1.24 -15.02
C GLY A 27 29.13 -0.12 -15.21
N SER A 28 27.82 -0.18 -14.96
CA SER A 28 26.83 -1.01 -15.69
C SER A 28 27.18 -2.48 -15.98
N GLY A 29 27.87 -3.17 -15.07
CA GLY A 29 27.79 -4.64 -14.96
C GLY A 29 26.50 -5.09 -14.24
N TYR A 30 25.74 -4.14 -13.69
CA TYR A 30 24.43 -4.35 -13.11
C TYR A 30 23.40 -4.47 -14.23
N VAL A 31 22.64 -5.56 -14.23
CA VAL A 31 21.40 -5.65 -14.99
C VAL A 31 20.35 -4.89 -14.18
N ASP A 32 19.73 -3.87 -14.77
CA ASP A 32 18.61 -3.19 -14.14
C ASP A 32 17.49 -4.21 -13.89
N VAL A 33 17.16 -4.40 -12.61
CA VAL A 33 16.09 -5.31 -12.20
C VAL A 33 14.76 -4.68 -12.62
N PRO A 34 13.93 -5.35 -13.43
CA PRO A 34 12.70 -4.75 -13.94
C PRO A 34 11.66 -4.55 -12.82
N ALA A 35 10.55 -3.89 -13.15
CA ALA A 35 9.43 -3.80 -12.24
C ALA A 35 8.89 -5.20 -11.88
N GLY A 36 8.67 -5.45 -10.59
CA GLY A 36 8.34 -6.76 -10.06
C GLY A 36 8.39 -6.81 -8.53
N VAL A 37 8.17 -8.00 -7.96
CA VAL A 37 8.32 -8.26 -6.52
C VAL A 37 9.44 -9.26 -6.33
N TYR A 38 10.34 -8.98 -5.39
CA TYR A 38 11.58 -9.72 -5.17
C TYR A 38 11.78 -10.01 -3.69
N LEU A 39 12.31 -11.19 -3.39
CA LEU A 39 12.95 -11.46 -2.10
C LEU A 39 14.42 -11.03 -2.20
N VAL A 40 14.91 -10.33 -1.18
CA VAL A 40 16.28 -9.81 -1.13
C VAL A 40 16.96 -10.10 0.20
N ASP A 41 18.28 -10.32 0.17
CA ASP A 41 19.17 -10.50 1.32
C ASP A 41 20.37 -9.52 1.24
N ASN A 42 21.32 -9.65 2.18
CA ASN A 42 22.58 -8.89 2.19
C ASN A 42 22.36 -7.37 2.03
N ILE A 43 21.39 -6.84 2.78
CA ILE A 43 21.03 -5.43 2.79
C ILE A 43 22.21 -4.64 3.36
N THR A 44 22.73 -3.70 2.58
CA THR A 44 23.80 -2.78 2.96
C THR A 44 23.31 -1.37 2.78
N ALA A 45 23.62 -0.46 3.71
CA ALA A 45 23.30 0.94 3.57
C ALA A 45 24.48 1.82 3.97
N GLU A 46 24.71 2.89 3.21
CA GLU A 46 25.85 3.78 3.38
C GLU A 46 25.48 5.23 3.04
N LEU A 47 26.08 6.18 3.76
CA LEU A 47 25.90 7.61 3.51
C LEU A 47 26.82 8.05 2.36
N LYS A 48 26.25 8.71 1.35
CA LYS A 48 26.95 9.14 0.13
C LYS A 48 26.47 10.50 -0.36
N GLU A 49 27.29 11.17 -1.15
CA GLU A 49 26.86 12.32 -1.96
C GLU A 49 26.35 11.84 -3.33
N SER A 50 25.24 12.42 -3.78
CA SER A 50 24.66 12.18 -5.10
C SER A 50 25.60 12.68 -6.21
N LYS A 51 25.91 11.82 -7.18
CA LYS A 51 26.78 12.18 -8.32
C LYS A 51 26.19 13.25 -9.23
N SER A 52 24.87 13.44 -9.24
CA SER A 52 24.17 14.36 -10.13
C SER A 52 23.85 15.70 -9.47
N SER A 53 23.44 15.70 -8.20
CA SER A 53 23.06 16.92 -7.46
C SER A 53 24.13 17.40 -6.47
N GLY A 54 25.04 16.53 -6.04
CA GLY A 54 25.92 16.76 -4.89
C GLY A 54 25.26 16.49 -3.54
N ASN A 55 23.93 16.36 -3.49
CA ASN A 55 23.18 16.27 -2.24
C ASN A 55 23.49 15.00 -1.44
N LEU A 56 23.43 15.10 -0.12
CA LEU A 56 23.60 13.98 0.80
C LEU A 56 22.43 12.98 0.67
N MET A 57 22.74 11.69 0.59
CA MET A 57 21.78 10.60 0.45
C MET A 57 22.23 9.32 1.17
N VAL A 58 21.28 8.52 1.62
CA VAL A 58 21.53 7.13 2.02
C VAL A 58 21.34 6.24 0.80
N SER A 59 22.41 5.54 0.41
CA SER A 59 22.38 4.55 -0.66
C SER A 59 22.20 3.17 -0.03
N VAL A 60 21.04 2.57 -0.25
CA VAL A 60 20.70 1.20 0.17
C VAL A 60 20.89 0.28 -1.03
N SER A 61 21.49 -0.88 -0.80
CA SER A 61 21.53 -1.95 -1.81
C SER A 61 21.24 -3.30 -1.18
N ALA A 62 20.44 -4.10 -1.86
CA ALA A 62 20.11 -5.46 -1.44
C ALA A 62 20.19 -6.41 -2.63
N LYS A 63 20.40 -7.69 -2.36
CA LYS A 63 20.71 -8.69 -3.38
C LYS A 63 19.53 -9.65 -3.52
N VAL A 64 19.04 -9.84 -4.73
CA VAL A 64 17.90 -10.74 -5.00
C VAL A 64 18.27 -12.18 -4.66
N THR A 65 17.46 -12.85 -3.84
CA THR A 65 17.71 -14.22 -3.38
C THR A 65 17.19 -15.28 -4.34
N GLU A 66 16.15 -14.99 -5.14
CA GLU A 66 15.38 -15.98 -5.90
C GLU A 66 14.94 -15.49 -7.29
N GLY A 67 14.36 -16.38 -8.09
CA GLY A 67 13.90 -16.09 -9.45
C GLY A 67 15.00 -15.86 -10.49
N GLU A 68 14.61 -15.35 -11.66
CA GLU A 68 15.50 -15.12 -12.82
C GLU A 68 16.62 -14.11 -12.51
N TYR A 69 16.35 -13.13 -11.64
CA TYR A 69 17.28 -12.07 -11.27
C TYR A 69 18.12 -12.40 -10.02
N LYS A 70 18.12 -13.66 -9.56
CA LYS A 70 18.91 -14.12 -8.41
C LYS A 70 20.37 -13.70 -8.51
N GLY A 71 20.84 -13.00 -7.47
CA GLY A 71 22.21 -12.48 -7.36
C GLY A 71 22.41 -11.07 -7.90
N GLN A 72 21.44 -10.47 -8.61
CA GLN A 72 21.47 -9.05 -8.97
C GLN A 72 21.28 -8.17 -7.74
N ARG A 73 21.73 -6.91 -7.80
CA ARG A 73 21.51 -5.91 -6.75
C ARG A 73 20.43 -4.91 -7.15
N ILE A 74 19.45 -4.74 -6.28
CA ILE A 74 18.50 -3.61 -6.29
C ILE A 74 19.15 -2.47 -5.50
N TRP A 75 19.03 -1.25 -6.02
CA TRP A 75 19.54 -0.02 -5.39
C TRP A 75 18.38 0.94 -5.11
N ASP A 76 18.39 1.56 -3.94
CA ASP A 76 17.40 2.53 -3.47
C ASP A 76 18.16 3.69 -2.81
N ASN A 77 17.95 4.91 -3.30
CA ASN A 77 18.69 6.09 -2.85
C ASN A 77 17.74 7.10 -2.20
N LYS A 78 17.91 7.34 -0.90
CA LYS A 78 17.08 8.26 -0.11
C LYS A 78 17.81 9.58 0.07
N GLN A 79 17.41 10.60 -0.68
CA GLN A 79 17.99 11.94 -0.59
C GLN A 79 17.58 12.61 0.73
N LEU A 80 18.55 13.10 1.51
CA LEU A 80 18.28 13.69 2.83
C LEU A 80 17.98 15.18 2.77
N GLU A 81 18.54 15.88 1.78
CA GLU A 81 18.37 17.33 1.59
C GLU A 81 17.15 17.69 0.74
N THR A 82 16.06 16.96 0.93
CA THR A 82 14.74 17.24 0.32
C THR A 82 13.71 17.34 1.43
N ASP A 83 12.65 18.14 1.23
CA ASP A 83 11.66 18.45 2.29
C ASP A 83 11.03 17.21 2.95
N ARG A 84 10.89 16.11 2.19
CA ARG A 84 10.37 14.81 2.66
C ARG A 84 11.43 13.70 2.77
N GLY A 85 12.68 14.00 2.45
CA GLY A 85 13.80 13.06 2.47
C GLY A 85 13.99 12.36 3.82
N PRO A 86 14.10 13.13 4.93
CA PRO A 86 14.21 12.57 6.27
C PRO A 86 12.99 11.75 6.70
N GLU A 87 11.78 12.12 6.27
CA GLU A 87 10.54 11.36 6.54
C GLU A 87 10.62 9.95 5.94
N PHE A 88 11.06 9.83 4.67
CA PHE A 88 11.22 8.53 4.00
C PHE A 88 12.39 7.71 4.55
N LEU A 89 13.48 8.37 4.98
CA LEU A 89 14.56 7.68 5.69
C LEU A 89 14.07 7.10 7.02
N LEU A 90 13.41 7.89 7.87
CA LEU A 90 12.93 7.45 9.19
C LEU A 90 11.91 6.32 9.07
N LYS A 91 10.98 6.39 8.10
CA LYS A 91 10.05 5.29 7.81
C LYS A 91 10.78 4.00 7.44
N TRP A 92 11.85 4.08 6.66
CA TRP A 92 12.65 2.92 6.28
C TRP A 92 13.53 2.39 7.42
N LEU A 93 14.13 3.27 8.25
CA LEU A 93 14.88 2.84 9.44
C LEU A 93 13.97 2.13 10.44
N ASN A 94 12.80 2.70 10.72
CA ASN A 94 11.78 2.08 11.57
C ASN A 94 11.31 0.73 11.02
N PHE A 95 11.14 0.62 9.69
CA PHE A 95 10.84 -0.65 9.02
C PHE A 95 11.95 -1.69 9.24
N MET A 96 13.23 -1.27 9.21
CA MET A 96 14.40 -2.09 9.54
C MET A 96 14.59 -2.34 11.05
N GLY A 97 13.62 -1.96 11.90
CA GLY A 97 13.68 -2.13 13.35
C GLY A 97 14.64 -1.18 14.08
N LEU A 98 15.14 -0.14 13.40
CA LEU A 98 16.06 0.84 13.97
C LEU A 98 15.37 2.18 14.24
N HIS A 99 15.48 2.64 15.47
CA HIS A 99 15.01 3.95 15.91
C HIS A 99 16.22 4.84 16.19
N ILE A 100 16.28 6.00 15.53
CA ILE A 100 17.27 7.06 15.80
C ILE A 100 16.53 8.32 16.24
N ASP A 101 17.06 9.01 17.24
CA ASP A 101 16.51 10.29 17.72
C ASP A 101 17.17 11.48 16.99
N SER A 102 18.36 11.27 16.42
CA SER A 102 19.14 12.32 15.74
C SER A 102 19.85 11.82 14.46
N LEU A 103 20.10 12.72 13.51
CA LEU A 103 20.88 12.39 12.31
C LEU A 103 22.36 12.11 12.61
N ASP A 104 22.87 12.51 13.77
CA ASP A 104 24.24 12.23 14.20
C ASP A 104 24.46 10.72 14.48
N GLU A 105 23.39 9.98 14.81
CA GLU A 105 23.38 8.52 15.01
C GLU A 105 23.30 7.72 13.69
N LEU A 106 23.03 8.40 12.56
CA LEU A 106 22.70 7.73 11.30
C LEU A 106 23.82 6.80 10.80
N GLU A 107 25.09 7.23 10.87
CA GLU A 107 26.21 6.40 10.38
C GLU A 107 26.35 5.09 11.18
N GLU A 108 26.07 5.12 12.50
CA GLU A 108 26.09 3.93 13.35
C GLU A 108 24.92 2.99 13.04
N ALA A 109 23.70 3.54 12.88
CA ALA A 109 22.51 2.78 12.49
C ALA A 109 22.65 2.09 11.12
N LEU A 110 23.16 2.80 10.09
CA LEU A 110 23.42 2.21 8.77
C LEU A 110 24.51 1.12 8.83
N SER A 111 25.47 1.25 9.74
CA SER A 111 26.47 0.22 10.03
C SER A 111 25.87 -1.01 10.67
N GLU A 112 24.83 -0.88 11.51
CA GLU A 112 24.09 -2.00 12.09
C GLU A 112 23.30 -2.79 11.05
N ILE A 113 22.55 -2.11 10.17
CA ILE A 113 21.87 -2.74 9.02
C ILE A 113 22.86 -3.58 8.20
N SER A 114 24.00 -2.98 7.86
CA SER A 114 25.03 -3.62 7.03
C SER A 114 25.75 -4.79 7.73
N LYS A 115 25.60 -4.96 9.06
CA LYS A 115 26.09 -6.12 9.83
C LYS A 115 25.02 -7.22 9.93
N ASN A 116 23.73 -6.89 9.88
CA ASN A 116 22.63 -7.85 9.94
C ASN A 116 22.42 -8.54 8.57
N THR A 117 23.36 -9.40 8.20
CA THR A 117 23.31 -10.14 6.92
C THR A 117 22.24 -11.22 6.86
N SER A 118 21.56 -11.50 7.97
CA SER A 118 20.44 -12.46 8.09
C SER A 118 19.08 -11.86 7.69
N CYS A 119 18.95 -10.54 7.62
CA CYS A 119 17.69 -9.90 7.24
C CYS A 119 17.34 -10.21 5.78
N VAL A 120 16.19 -10.88 5.56
CA VAL A 120 15.55 -11.04 4.25
C VAL A 120 14.35 -10.11 4.18
N ALA A 121 14.08 -9.52 3.01
CA ALA A 121 12.95 -8.61 2.83
C ALA A 121 12.23 -8.85 1.50
N LYS A 122 10.92 -8.58 1.48
CA LYS A 122 10.07 -8.53 0.29
C LYS A 122 10.02 -7.10 -0.23
N VAL A 123 10.53 -6.89 -1.44
CA VAL A 123 10.71 -5.58 -2.06
C VAL A 123 9.98 -5.52 -3.39
N GLN A 124 9.20 -4.46 -3.61
CA GLN A 124 8.57 -4.20 -4.90
C GLN A 124 9.34 -3.11 -5.65
N VAL A 125 9.81 -3.43 -6.85
CA VAL A 125 10.40 -2.49 -7.80
C VAL A 125 9.29 -1.99 -8.72
N LYS A 126 9.17 -0.68 -8.91
CA LYS A 126 8.31 -0.06 -9.93
C LYS A 126 9.14 0.90 -10.78
N THR A 127 8.97 0.82 -12.09
CA THR A 127 9.61 1.72 -13.06
C THR A 127 8.58 2.73 -13.57
N ASP A 128 8.88 4.02 -13.47
CA ASP A 128 8.08 5.12 -14.03
C ASP A 128 8.97 5.99 -14.91
N GLY A 129 8.84 5.83 -16.22
CA GLY A 129 9.74 6.43 -17.20
C GLY A 129 11.20 5.99 -16.99
N GLU A 130 12.07 6.96 -16.67
CA GLU A 130 13.50 6.74 -16.38
C GLU A 130 13.78 6.48 -14.89
N TYR A 131 12.75 6.52 -14.02
CA TYR A 131 12.90 6.39 -12.57
C TYR A 131 12.53 4.99 -12.09
N THR A 132 13.35 4.44 -11.19
CA THR A 132 13.10 3.17 -10.51
C THR A 132 12.82 3.43 -9.04
N ASN A 133 11.58 3.23 -8.61
CA ASN A 133 11.13 3.35 -7.24
C ASN A 133 11.14 1.97 -6.56
N VAL A 134 11.62 1.92 -5.32
CA VAL A 134 11.80 0.69 -4.55
C VAL A 134 10.97 0.80 -3.26
N TYR A 135 10.02 -0.11 -3.10
CA TYR A 135 9.12 -0.18 -1.95
C TYR A 135 9.48 -1.39 -1.09
N TRP A 136 9.75 -1.15 0.18
CA TRP A 136 10.09 -2.19 1.16
C TRP A 136 8.80 -2.56 1.87
N ASN A 137 8.30 -3.78 1.63
CA ASN A 137 6.94 -4.16 2.01
C ASN A 137 6.89 -5.00 3.29
N GLN A 138 7.84 -5.92 3.48
CA GLN A 138 7.84 -6.86 4.60
C GLN A 138 9.27 -7.31 4.90
N ILE A 139 9.63 -7.44 6.18
CA ILE A 139 10.83 -8.16 6.62
C ILE A 139 10.43 -9.60 6.95
N ILE A 140 11.24 -10.54 6.50
CA ILE A 140 11.13 -11.96 6.73
C ILE A 140 12.42 -12.32 7.47
N ASP A 141 12.41 -12.26 8.81
CA ASP A 141 13.64 -12.49 9.56
C ASP A 141 14.06 -13.97 9.45
N ALA A 142 15.32 -14.23 9.08
CA ALA A 142 15.82 -15.59 8.93
C ALA A 142 16.07 -16.31 10.27
N GLY A 143 15.69 -15.69 11.40
CA GLY A 143 15.85 -16.20 12.75
C GLY A 143 14.55 -16.56 13.49
N GLU A 144 13.39 -16.11 13.02
CA GLU A 144 12.10 -16.37 13.67
C GLU A 144 11.06 -16.84 12.64
N THR A 145 10.94 -18.16 12.51
CA THR A 145 9.78 -18.81 11.89
C THR A 145 8.56 -18.61 12.78
N SER A 146 7.91 -17.46 12.61
CA SER A 146 6.50 -17.49 12.21
C SER A 146 6.54 -17.72 10.69
N GLU A 147 5.96 -18.78 10.10
CA GLU A 147 4.87 -19.62 10.60
C GLU A 147 3.70 -18.77 11.14
N GLU A 148 3.54 -17.58 10.57
CA GLU A 148 2.48 -17.34 9.60
C GLU A 148 3.13 -17.72 8.23
N GLU A 149 3.04 -18.92 7.68
CA GLU A 149 1.81 -19.64 7.35
C GLU A 149 0.67 -18.62 7.18
N ASP A 150 0.63 -18.02 5.97
CA ASP A 150 -0.63 -17.78 5.28
C ASP A 150 -1.35 -19.14 5.29
N ASP A 151 -2.02 -19.38 6.41
CA ASP A 151 -2.92 -20.48 6.61
C ASP A 151 -4.17 -20.11 5.80
N ASP A 152 -4.05 -20.34 4.50
CA ASP A 152 -5.16 -20.80 3.66
C ASP A 152 -5.54 -22.26 4.10
N GLU A 153 -5.47 -22.59 5.40
CA GLU A 153 -6.40 -23.55 6.00
C GLU A 153 -7.79 -23.01 5.72
N ASP A 154 -8.70 -23.91 5.36
CA ASP A 154 -10.12 -23.63 5.17
C ASP A 154 -10.74 -23.13 6.48
N ASP A 155 -10.58 -21.85 6.77
CA ASP A 155 -11.37 -21.08 7.73
C ASP A 155 -12.78 -20.98 7.10
N GLU A 156 -13.51 -22.11 7.16
CA GLU A 156 -14.86 -22.35 6.64
C GLU A 156 -15.66 -21.06 6.76
N ASP A 157 -15.90 -20.39 5.62
CA ASP A 157 -16.34 -19.00 5.56
C ASP A 157 -17.40 -18.72 6.63
N ASP A 158 -17.02 -18.04 7.72
CA ASP A 158 -17.96 -17.79 8.83
C ASP A 158 -18.93 -16.67 8.44
N ILE A 159 -19.87 -17.07 7.58
CA ILE A 159 -20.98 -16.34 7.01
C ILE A 159 -21.80 -15.67 8.11
N SER A 160 -21.79 -16.20 9.34
CA SER A 160 -22.45 -15.61 10.51
C SER A 160 -21.83 -14.27 10.95
N LYS A 161 -20.52 -14.07 10.73
CA LYS A 161 -19.79 -12.83 11.02
C LYS A 161 -19.78 -11.84 9.87
N MET A 162 -19.90 -12.31 8.62
CA MET A 162 -19.90 -11.45 7.43
C MET A 162 -21.02 -10.41 7.47
N ASN A 163 -20.71 -9.19 7.04
CA ASN A 163 -21.68 -8.11 6.89
C ASN A 163 -22.41 -8.18 5.54
N ARG A 164 -23.51 -7.44 5.42
CA ARG A 164 -24.35 -7.35 4.22
C ARG A 164 -23.60 -7.04 2.91
N ARG A 165 -22.43 -6.38 2.95
CA ARG A 165 -21.62 -6.09 1.75
C ARG A 165 -20.75 -7.29 1.38
N GLU A 166 -20.15 -7.95 2.36
CA GLU A 166 -19.42 -9.21 2.17
C GLU A 166 -20.35 -10.30 1.64
N LEU A 167 -21.49 -10.55 2.28
CA LEU A 167 -22.47 -11.56 1.82
C LEU A 167 -22.90 -11.37 0.36
N LYS A 168 -23.09 -10.12 -0.08
CA LYS A 168 -23.40 -9.80 -1.47
C LYS A 168 -22.23 -10.02 -2.43
N LYS A 169 -21.01 -9.77 -1.97
CA LYS A 169 -19.80 -10.05 -2.74
C LYS A 169 -19.61 -11.57 -2.86
N TYR A 170 -19.83 -12.31 -1.78
CA TYR A 170 -19.76 -13.78 -1.76
C TYR A 170 -20.71 -14.42 -2.77
N ILE A 171 -21.99 -14.03 -2.74
CA ILE A 171 -23.01 -14.50 -3.71
C ILE A 171 -22.61 -14.17 -5.16
N ALA A 172 -21.99 -13.01 -5.41
CA ALA A 172 -21.54 -12.63 -6.74
C ALA A 172 -20.27 -13.37 -7.19
N ASP A 173 -19.30 -13.57 -6.29
CA ASP A 173 -18.02 -14.23 -6.57
C ASP A 173 -18.20 -15.75 -6.75
N LYS A 174 -19.08 -16.39 -5.96
CA LYS A 174 -19.50 -17.79 -6.12
C LYS A 174 -20.59 -18.01 -7.20
N ASN A 175 -21.10 -16.92 -7.80
CA ASN A 175 -22.09 -16.96 -8.88
C ASN A 175 -23.40 -17.70 -8.52
N ILE A 176 -23.87 -17.56 -7.27
CA ILE A 176 -25.09 -18.19 -6.75
C ILE A 176 -26.32 -17.49 -7.37
N ASP A 177 -27.30 -18.24 -7.92
CA ASP A 177 -28.50 -17.71 -8.59
C ASP A 177 -29.56 -17.20 -7.59
N PHE A 178 -29.19 -16.21 -6.80
CA PHE A 178 -30.06 -15.60 -5.80
C PHE A 178 -30.38 -14.14 -6.12
N LYS A 179 -31.69 -13.82 -6.23
CA LYS A 179 -32.16 -12.49 -6.63
C LYS A 179 -32.14 -11.48 -5.47
N ILE A 180 -30.98 -10.89 -5.22
CA ILE A 180 -30.77 -9.85 -4.21
C ILE A 180 -31.66 -8.62 -4.49
N THR A 181 -32.54 -8.26 -3.54
CA THR A 181 -33.33 -7.03 -3.61
C THR A 181 -32.94 -6.03 -2.51
N LYS A 182 -33.42 -4.78 -2.59
CA LYS A 182 -33.23 -3.79 -1.52
C LYS A 182 -33.89 -4.20 -0.19
N LYS A 183 -34.91 -5.07 -0.24
CA LYS A 183 -35.67 -5.55 0.94
C LYS A 183 -35.11 -6.81 1.57
N THR A 184 -34.29 -7.57 0.84
CA THR A 184 -33.71 -8.83 1.30
C THR A 184 -33.00 -8.62 2.65
N THR A 185 -33.23 -9.44 3.67
CA THR A 185 -32.53 -9.31 4.97
C THR A 185 -31.12 -9.89 4.92
N ASP A 186 -30.33 -9.70 5.98
CA ASP A 186 -28.99 -10.31 6.05
C ASP A 186 -29.11 -11.82 6.28
N ASP A 187 -30.10 -12.26 7.07
CA ASP A 187 -30.41 -13.68 7.28
C ASP A 187 -30.86 -14.40 6.00
N GLU A 188 -31.64 -13.73 5.12
CA GLU A 188 -32.01 -14.27 3.79
C GLU A 188 -30.81 -14.41 2.85
N LEU A 189 -29.77 -13.57 2.99
CA LEU A 189 -28.53 -13.71 2.21
C LEU A 189 -27.69 -14.89 2.72
N ARG A 190 -27.67 -15.12 4.03
CA ARG A 190 -26.94 -16.27 4.63
C ARG A 190 -27.59 -17.59 4.26
N ALA A 191 -28.91 -17.69 4.42
CA ALA A 191 -29.66 -18.88 4.04
C ALA A 191 -29.48 -19.24 2.55
N ALA A 192 -29.37 -18.23 1.66
CA ALA A 192 -29.10 -18.46 0.24
C ALA A 192 -27.67 -18.90 -0.09
N ILE A 193 -26.71 -18.70 0.82
CA ILE A 193 -25.36 -19.24 0.68
C ILE A 193 -25.32 -20.67 1.22
N GLU A 194 -25.96 -20.92 2.37
CA GLU A 194 -26.09 -22.24 3.02
C GLU A 194 -26.80 -23.26 2.10
N ASP A 195 -27.97 -22.89 1.55
CA ASP A 195 -28.77 -23.67 0.57
C ASP A 195 -27.97 -23.98 -0.72
N ALA A 196 -27.04 -23.11 -1.11
CA ALA A 196 -26.19 -23.31 -2.29
C ALA A 196 -24.93 -24.14 -2.01
N SER A 197 -24.49 -24.24 -0.75
CA SER A 197 -23.37 -25.10 -0.34
C SER A 197 -23.79 -26.55 -0.08
N GLU A 198 -25.03 -26.81 0.36
CA GLU A 198 -25.52 -28.19 0.58
C GLU A 198 -25.63 -29.01 -0.72
N ASP A 199 -25.82 -28.36 -1.87
CA ASP A 199 -25.98 -29.00 -3.20
C ASP A 199 -24.65 -29.49 -3.84
N GLU A 200 -23.47 -29.17 -3.28
CA GLU A 200 -22.16 -29.61 -3.82
C GLU A 200 -21.58 -30.89 -3.16
N GLU A 201 -22.19 -31.45 -2.11
CA GLU A 201 -21.66 -32.65 -1.41
C GLU A 201 -22.30 -34.01 -1.81
N GLU A 202 -23.25 -34.07 -2.75
CA GLU A 202 -23.85 -35.34 -3.25
C GLU A 202 -23.38 -35.77 -4.66
N ASP A 203 -22.07 -35.99 -4.88
CA ASP A 203 -21.57 -36.85 -6.00
C ASP A 203 -20.05 -37.22 -5.87
N ASP A 204 -19.69 -38.13 -4.97
CA ASP A 204 -18.41 -38.87 -5.04
C ASP A 204 -18.60 -40.37 -4.70
N ASP A 205 -19.28 -41.09 -5.59
CA ASP A 205 -19.26 -42.56 -5.64
C ASP A 205 -19.18 -43.04 -7.11
N GLU A 206 -18.08 -43.76 -7.41
CA GLU A 206 -17.86 -44.68 -8.55
C GLU A 206 -17.54 -44.16 -9.99
N GLU A 207 -16.26 -44.33 -10.38
CA GLU A 207 -15.76 -45.07 -11.58
C GLU A 207 -14.73 -44.40 -12.54
N GLU A 208 -13.95 -45.32 -13.14
CA GLU A 208 -12.71 -45.20 -13.90
C GLU A 208 -12.69 -44.37 -15.23
N ASP A 209 -11.56 -43.66 -15.41
CA ASP A 209 -10.65 -43.70 -16.57
C ASP A 209 -11.10 -43.22 -18.00
N THR A 210 -10.08 -42.81 -18.75
CA THR A 210 -9.96 -42.74 -20.23
C THR A 210 -10.30 -41.45 -21.00
N SER A 211 -9.37 -40.49 -20.91
CA SER A 211 -8.60 -40.01 -22.08
C SER A 211 -9.19 -39.02 -23.13
N LYS A 212 -8.36 -38.00 -23.45
CA LYS A 212 -8.16 -37.31 -24.76
C LYS A 212 -9.39 -36.84 -25.57
N SER A 213 -9.41 -35.54 -25.88
CA SER A 213 -9.24 -35.07 -27.28
C SER A 213 -9.04 -33.55 -27.43
N LYS A 214 -8.58 -33.13 -28.63
CA LYS A 214 -8.36 -31.72 -29.05
C LYS A 214 -9.62 -31.12 -29.69
N ALA A 215 -9.83 -29.80 -29.58
CA ALA A 215 -10.57 -29.03 -30.59
C ALA A 215 -10.12 -27.54 -30.69
N LYS A 216 -10.45 -26.86 -31.80
CA LYS A 216 -10.13 -25.45 -32.13
C LYS A 216 -11.40 -24.65 -32.47
N SER A 217 -11.56 -23.41 -31.99
CA SER A 217 -12.47 -22.34 -32.50
C SER A 217 -12.29 -21.04 -31.70
N LYS A 218 -12.08 -19.80 -32.21
CA LYS A 218 -11.82 -19.20 -33.55
C LYS A 218 -12.94 -18.46 -34.34
N SER A 219 -13.70 -17.60 -33.67
CA SER A 219 -14.55 -16.50 -34.20
C SER A 219 -14.45 -15.30 -33.24
N LYS A 220 -14.34 -13.99 -33.59
CA LYS A 220 -14.50 -13.14 -34.78
C LYS A 220 -15.89 -12.51 -35.07
N SER A 221 -16.20 -11.45 -34.31
CA SER A 221 -17.02 -10.24 -34.59
C SER A 221 -16.78 -9.30 -33.38
N LYS A 222 -16.52 -7.99 -33.43
CA LYS A 222 -16.85 -6.87 -34.33
C LYS A 222 -18.33 -6.49 -34.33
N ASP A 223 -18.63 -5.43 -33.56
CA ASP A 223 -19.40 -4.20 -33.83
C ASP A 223 -19.00 -3.26 -32.64
N ASP A 224 -18.63 -1.98 -32.78
CA ASP A 224 -19.28 -0.83 -33.43
C ASP A 224 -20.68 -0.55 -32.86
N ASP A 225 -20.75 0.27 -31.80
CA ASP A 225 -21.85 1.21 -31.59
C ASP A 225 -21.28 2.49 -30.94
N GLU A 226 -21.53 3.60 -31.62
CA GLU A 226 -21.36 4.96 -31.13
C GLU A 226 -22.71 5.36 -30.52
N ASP A 227 -22.75 5.94 -29.32
CA ASP A 227 -23.91 6.71 -28.87
C ASP A 227 -23.39 8.02 -28.24
N GLU A 228 -23.68 9.11 -28.96
CA GLU A 228 -23.64 10.48 -28.48
C GLU A 228 -24.97 10.79 -27.77
N ASP A 229 -24.92 11.47 -26.63
CA ASP A 229 -26.00 12.28 -26.02
C ASP A 229 -25.24 13.09 -24.95
N GLU A 230 -24.83 14.35 -25.16
CA GLU A 230 -25.64 15.57 -25.27
C GLU A 230 -26.56 15.83 -24.06
N ASP A 231 -26.55 17.11 -23.64
CA ASP A 231 -27.60 17.80 -22.86
C ASP A 231 -27.83 17.41 -21.37
N ASP A 232 -28.23 18.32 -20.48
CA ASP A 232 -28.20 19.80 -20.43
C ASP A 232 -28.50 20.24 -18.96
N GLU A 233 -28.63 21.55 -18.74
CA GLU A 233 -29.32 22.24 -17.64
C GLU A 233 -28.56 22.43 -16.32
N GLU A 234 -27.95 23.62 -16.25
CA GLU A 234 -27.86 24.47 -15.07
C GLU A 234 -29.21 24.54 -14.32
N GLU A 235 -29.20 24.54 -12.98
CA GLU A 235 -30.06 25.46 -12.22
C GLU A 235 -29.27 26.05 -11.03
N GLU A 236 -29.17 27.38 -11.03
CA GLU A 236 -28.94 28.18 -9.83
C GLU A 236 -30.21 28.14 -8.97
N ASP A 237 -30.12 28.14 -7.63
CA ASP A 237 -31.17 28.79 -6.85
C ASP A 237 -30.75 29.25 -5.45
N GLU A 238 -31.47 30.27 -5.01
CA GLU A 238 -31.14 31.37 -4.11
C GLU A 238 -30.82 31.09 -2.62
N GLU A 239 -30.22 32.11 -1.99
CA GLU A 239 -30.17 32.28 -0.53
C GLU A 239 -31.57 32.57 0.04
N GLU A 240 -31.93 32.04 1.22
CA GLU A 240 -32.66 32.87 2.19
C GLU A 240 -32.41 32.50 3.67
N ASP A 241 -32.21 33.53 4.49
CA ASP A 241 -31.98 33.48 5.94
C ASP A 241 -33.32 33.58 6.69
N THR A 242 -33.59 32.72 7.68
CA THR A 242 -34.46 33.13 8.81
C THR A 242 -34.22 32.35 10.11
N SER A 243 -33.47 32.97 11.01
CA SER A 243 -33.79 33.15 12.44
C SER A 243 -34.71 32.16 13.19
N LYS A 244 -34.09 31.46 14.15
CA LYS A 244 -34.54 31.27 15.56
C LYS A 244 -35.96 30.74 15.82
N ASN A 245 -36.05 29.52 16.35
CA ASN A 245 -36.97 29.25 17.45
C ASN A 245 -36.41 28.20 18.44
N ALA A 246 -36.43 28.52 19.73
CA ALA A 246 -35.93 27.65 20.79
C ALA A 246 -37.09 26.94 21.48
N LEU A 247 -37.17 25.61 21.32
CA LEU A 247 -38.08 24.78 22.10
C LEU A 247 -37.45 23.42 22.38
N LEU A 248 -37.27 23.07 23.66
CA LEU A 248 -36.80 21.75 24.07
C LEU A 248 -37.73 20.67 23.50
N GLN A 249 -37.19 19.76 22.70
CA GLN A 249 -37.82 18.50 22.35
C GLN A 249 -36.85 17.37 22.64
N LYS A 250 -37.39 16.22 23.06
CA LYS A 250 -36.62 15.03 23.44
C LYS A 250 -35.80 14.52 22.26
N ASP A 251 -34.59 14.08 22.53
CA ASP A 251 -33.62 13.58 21.55
C ASP A 251 -34.10 12.32 20.82
N THR A 252 -34.93 12.51 19.81
CA THR A 252 -35.06 11.53 18.72
C THR A 252 -33.76 11.60 17.94
N VAL A 253 -32.83 10.68 18.23
CA VAL A 253 -31.55 10.55 17.52
C VAL A 253 -31.81 10.49 16.02
N LYS A 254 -31.62 11.63 15.35
CA LYS A 254 -31.92 11.78 13.94
C LYS A 254 -30.83 11.02 13.19
N LYS A 255 -31.20 9.96 12.48
CA LYS A 255 -30.23 9.13 11.75
C LYS A 255 -29.44 10.04 10.80
N PRO A 256 -28.09 10.04 10.83
CA PRO A 256 -27.29 10.95 10.03
C PRO A 256 -27.61 10.77 8.55
N SER A 257 -27.71 11.88 7.83
CA SER A 257 -27.91 11.90 6.39
C SER A 257 -26.70 11.28 5.68
N ASP A 258 -26.86 10.87 4.42
CA ASP A 258 -25.73 10.29 3.68
C ASP A 258 -24.63 11.33 3.41
N SER A 259 -24.98 12.62 3.29
CA SER A 259 -24.03 13.74 3.28
C SER A 259 -23.23 13.86 4.58
N ASP A 260 -23.85 13.70 5.75
CA ASP A 260 -23.15 13.78 7.04
C ASP A 260 -22.10 12.67 7.18
N LYS A 261 -22.33 11.49 6.60
CA LYS A 261 -21.40 10.36 6.65
C LYS A 261 -20.17 10.57 5.76
N VAL A 262 -20.36 11.19 4.59
CA VAL A 262 -19.25 11.57 3.70
C VAL A 262 -18.41 12.64 4.41
N LEU A 263 -19.05 13.71 4.90
CA LEU A 263 -18.37 14.79 5.63
C LEU A 263 -17.63 14.27 6.89
N LEU A 264 -18.24 13.34 7.64
CA LEU A 264 -17.61 12.70 8.79
C LEU A 264 -16.37 11.88 8.42
N LYS A 265 -16.36 11.22 7.25
CA LYS A 265 -15.19 10.49 6.76
C LYS A 265 -14.08 11.47 6.36
N ASP A 266 -14.42 12.46 5.56
CA ASP A 266 -13.44 13.41 5.02
C ASP A 266 -12.80 14.25 6.13
N LEU A 267 -13.53 14.59 7.20
CA LEU A 267 -12.96 15.23 8.40
C LEU A 267 -12.04 14.32 9.21
N LYS A 268 -12.29 12.99 9.22
CA LYS A 268 -11.37 12.01 9.85
C LYS A 268 -10.07 11.90 9.08
N ASP A 269 -10.15 11.82 7.75
CA ASP A 269 -8.98 11.80 6.87
C ASP A 269 -8.13 13.09 7.05
N ILE A 270 -8.75 14.26 7.21
CA ILE A 270 -8.06 15.52 7.58
C ILE A 270 -7.42 15.43 8.98
N CYS A 271 -8.12 14.89 9.99
CA CYS A 271 -7.55 14.73 11.32
C CYS A 271 -6.32 13.82 11.32
N ASP A 272 -6.38 12.69 10.62
CA ASP A 272 -5.25 11.77 10.48
C ASP A 272 -4.07 12.42 9.73
N ALA A 273 -4.34 13.21 8.70
CA ALA A 273 -3.31 13.95 7.95
C ALA A 273 -2.59 15.04 8.80
N PHE A 274 -3.32 15.72 9.69
CA PHE A 274 -2.78 16.77 10.57
C PHE A 274 -2.35 16.26 11.96
N GLY A 275 -2.45 14.95 12.23
CA GLY A 275 -2.07 14.36 13.52
C GLY A 275 -2.99 14.76 14.70
N ILE A 276 -4.26 15.03 14.41
CA ILE A 276 -5.29 15.40 15.39
C ILE A 276 -5.88 14.13 16.00
N GLU A 277 -5.74 13.95 17.32
CA GLU A 277 -6.34 12.81 18.01
C GLU A 277 -7.88 12.95 18.10
N TYR A 278 -8.60 11.90 17.69
CA TYR A 278 -10.07 11.80 17.81
C TYR A 278 -10.51 10.37 18.19
N ASP A 279 -11.67 10.23 18.85
CA ASP A 279 -12.26 8.90 19.09
C ASP A 279 -12.84 8.34 17.79
N LYS A 280 -12.49 7.11 17.41
CA LYS A 280 -13.03 6.45 16.20
C LYS A 280 -14.57 6.40 16.16
N LYS A 281 -15.23 6.42 17.33
CA LYS A 281 -16.69 6.43 17.52
C LYS A 281 -17.31 7.82 17.70
N CYS A 282 -16.54 8.90 17.57
CA CYS A 282 -17.04 10.27 17.68
C CYS A 282 -18.12 10.58 16.64
N THR A 283 -18.99 11.53 16.98
CA THR A 283 -19.97 12.13 16.06
C THR A 283 -19.34 13.26 15.24
N LEU A 284 -20.09 13.76 14.25
CA LEU A 284 -19.68 14.92 13.45
C LEU A 284 -19.49 16.17 14.33
N GLU A 285 -20.36 16.38 15.31
CA GLU A 285 -20.33 17.52 16.22
C GLU A 285 -19.11 17.50 17.14
N ASP A 286 -18.71 16.31 17.61
CA ASP A 286 -17.48 16.11 18.38
C ASP A 286 -16.23 16.45 17.54
N LEU A 287 -16.16 15.95 16.30
CA LEU A 287 -15.05 16.20 15.38
C LEU A 287 -14.92 17.69 15.02
N VAL A 288 -16.04 18.34 14.68
CA VAL A 288 -16.06 19.78 14.40
C VAL A 288 -15.59 20.57 15.62
N SER A 289 -16.01 20.17 16.84
CA SER A 289 -15.56 20.81 18.09
C SER A 289 -14.06 20.65 18.34
N SER A 290 -13.49 19.46 18.06
CA SER A 290 -12.03 19.23 18.17
C SER A 290 -11.21 20.03 17.16
N ILE A 291 -11.79 20.37 16.00
CA ILE A 291 -11.11 21.12 14.93
C ILE A 291 -11.31 22.64 15.08
N ASP A 292 -12.36 23.11 15.78
CA ASP A 292 -12.73 24.54 15.84
C ASP A 292 -11.69 25.45 16.52
N ASP A 293 -10.83 24.88 17.37
CA ASP A 293 -9.70 25.60 18.00
C ASP A 293 -8.44 25.65 17.12
N MET A 294 -8.39 24.89 16.01
CA MET A 294 -7.22 24.79 15.15
C MET A 294 -7.15 25.92 14.12
N THR A 295 -5.96 26.18 13.58
CA THR A 295 -5.76 27.13 12.47
C THR A 295 -5.07 26.40 11.33
N PHE A 296 -5.67 26.44 10.15
CA PHE A 296 -5.07 25.92 8.91
C PHE A 296 -4.53 27.05 8.06
N VAL A 297 -3.49 26.80 7.27
CA VAL A 297 -2.98 27.75 6.28
C VAL A 297 -3.39 27.27 4.90
N LYS A 298 -4.03 28.13 4.10
CA LYS A 298 -4.67 27.77 2.83
C LYS A 298 -3.71 27.17 1.78
N LYS A 299 -2.41 27.46 1.89
CA LYS A 299 -1.37 26.93 1.00
C LYS A 299 -1.01 25.46 1.31
N ASP A 300 -1.29 25.01 2.54
CA ASP A 300 -0.93 23.69 3.08
C ASP A 300 -2.14 22.73 3.07
N LEU A 301 -3.25 23.13 2.42
CA LEU A 301 -4.48 22.35 2.24
C LEU A 301 -4.77 22.14 0.75
N GLU A 302 -5.31 20.97 0.41
CA GLU A 302 -5.88 20.69 -0.89
C GLU A 302 -7.24 21.38 -1.10
N LYS A 303 -7.66 21.53 -2.37
CA LYS A 303 -8.96 22.12 -2.72
C LYS A 303 -10.16 21.32 -2.21
N SER A 304 -9.99 20.01 -2.07
CA SER A 304 -10.91 19.04 -1.45
C SER A 304 -11.07 19.36 0.04
N GLU A 305 -9.96 19.42 0.78
CA GLU A 305 -9.96 19.68 2.23
C GLU A 305 -10.54 21.05 2.59
N ILE A 306 -10.22 22.08 1.80
CA ILE A 306 -10.82 23.42 1.95
C ILE A 306 -12.35 23.35 1.84
N LYS A 307 -12.88 22.65 0.83
CA LYS A 307 -14.33 22.46 0.68
C LYS A 307 -14.94 21.68 1.84
N THR A 308 -14.26 20.64 2.33
CA THR A 308 -14.70 19.84 3.49
C THR A 308 -14.78 20.70 4.75
N LEU A 309 -13.77 21.51 5.04
CA LEU A 309 -13.75 22.44 6.17
C LEU A 309 -14.81 23.55 6.01
N GLU A 310 -15.01 24.09 4.81
CA GLU A 310 -16.07 25.06 4.53
C GLU A 310 -17.47 24.46 4.73
N ALA A 311 -17.73 23.25 4.22
CA ALA A 311 -18.98 22.52 4.41
C ALA A 311 -19.26 22.14 5.88
N ALA A 312 -18.21 21.92 6.67
CA ALA A 312 -18.29 21.69 8.11
C ALA A 312 -18.45 22.98 8.96
N GLY A 313 -18.51 24.16 8.33
CA GLY A 313 -18.60 25.46 9.03
C GLY A 313 -17.27 25.98 9.60
N LEU A 314 -16.16 25.27 9.34
CA LEU A 314 -14.81 25.55 9.81
C LEU A 314 -14.01 26.45 8.86
N GLY A 315 -14.61 26.97 7.78
CA GLY A 315 -13.94 27.87 6.82
C GLY A 315 -13.32 29.13 7.45
N LYS A 316 -13.85 29.58 8.61
CA LYS A 316 -13.28 30.69 9.41
C LYS A 316 -11.87 30.40 9.97
N ASN A 317 -11.49 29.13 10.07
CA ASN A 317 -10.21 28.66 10.62
C ASN A 317 -9.07 28.64 9.57
N ILE A 318 -9.40 28.85 8.29
CA ILE A 318 -8.46 28.84 7.17
C ILE A 318 -7.86 30.24 6.97
N LYS A 319 -6.59 30.40 7.31
CA LYS A 319 -5.82 31.64 7.05
C LYS A 319 -5.25 31.65 5.63
N LYS A 320 -5.25 32.83 5.01
CA LYS A 320 -4.66 33.07 3.68
C LYS A 320 -3.14 32.99 3.71
#